data_AF-A0A7K3WAM1-F1
#
_entry.id   AF-A0A7K3WAM1-F1
#
_cell.length_a   1.000
_cell.length_b   1.000
_cell.length_c   1.000
_cell.angle_alpha   90.00
_cell.angle_beta   90.00
_cell.angle_gamma   90.00
#
_symmetry.space_group_name_H-M   'P 1'
#
loop_
_entity.id
_entity.type
_entity.pdbx_description
1 polymer ?
#
loop_
_entity_poly.entity_id
_entity_poly.type
_entity_poly.pdbx_seq_one_letter_code
_entity_poly.pdbx_strand_id
1 'polypeptide(L)'
;MSSPVTGAGASRASTTTTAQDNTTATLDPRHASTGQLLGDLTDQVTRLVRNEVALAQAEVTGKAKKLGVGAGLFGGAGLFAFFGTAVLVAAAVLGLAHVVPDWLAAVIVAVVLFVVAAVLALVGKKDVAQASPPVPTQAIDSVKADLATVKAHASKGGTLR
;
A
#
# COMPACT_ATOMS: atom_id res chain seq x y z
N MET A 1 -18.43 -60.11 2.53
CA MET A 1 -19.29 -59.78 3.68
C MET A 1 -20.21 -58.66 3.24
N SER A 2 -21.37 -59.05 2.72
CA SER A 2 -22.43 -58.17 2.26
C SER A 2 -23.64 -58.50 3.12
N SER A 3 -24.23 -57.50 3.76
CA SER A 3 -25.63 -57.57 4.19
C SER A 3 -26.32 -56.21 4.02
N PRO A 4 -27.57 -56.18 3.57
CA PRO A 4 -28.36 -54.99 3.22
C PRO A 4 -29.54 -54.80 4.20
N VAL A 5 -30.58 -54.07 3.75
CA VAL A 5 -32.00 -54.11 4.17
C VAL A 5 -32.41 -53.06 5.22
N THR A 6 -33.10 -51.98 4.80
CA THR A 6 -34.57 -51.84 4.64
C THR A 6 -35.30 -51.65 5.97
N GLY A 7 -35.93 -50.49 6.11
CA GLY A 7 -36.94 -50.20 7.13
C GLY A 7 -37.96 -49.23 6.57
N ALA A 8 -38.95 -49.78 5.88
CA ALA A 8 -40.18 -49.11 5.46
C ALA A 8 -41.20 -49.15 6.61
N GLY A 9 -42.02 -48.09 6.71
CA GLY A 9 -43.14 -48.00 7.65
C GLY A 9 -43.53 -46.52 7.85
N ALA A 10 -44.22 -45.89 6.90
CA ALA A 10 -45.67 -45.94 6.73
C ALA A 10 -46.44 -45.34 7.93
N SER A 11 -46.85 -44.08 7.80
CA SER A 11 -48.08 -43.53 8.40
C SER A 11 -48.49 -42.32 7.56
N ARG A 12 -49.28 -42.57 6.52
CA ARG A 12 -50.75 -42.42 6.46
C ARG A 12 -51.21 -40.97 6.26
N ALA A 13 -51.62 -40.76 5.01
CA ALA A 13 -52.65 -39.87 4.50
C ALA A 13 -53.54 -39.14 5.51
N SER A 14 -53.75 -37.85 5.26
CA SER A 14 -55.08 -37.25 5.13
C SER A 14 -55.00 -35.99 4.27
N THR A 15 -55.66 -36.09 3.13
CA THR A 15 -56.00 -35.07 2.14
C THR A 15 -56.80 -33.93 2.76
N THR A 16 -56.62 -32.69 2.29
CA THR A 16 -57.69 -31.75 1.86
C THR A 16 -57.14 -30.31 1.75
N THR A 17 -56.99 -29.88 0.50
CA THR A 17 -57.45 -28.60 -0.03
C THR A 17 -57.28 -27.34 0.82
N THR A 18 -56.26 -26.55 0.47
CA THR A 18 -56.46 -25.12 0.24
C THR A 18 -55.71 -24.74 -1.03
N ALA A 19 -56.45 -24.25 -2.00
CA ALA A 19 -55.95 -23.66 -3.22
C ALA A 19 -54.99 -22.52 -2.88
N GLN A 20 -53.69 -22.79 -2.95
CA GLN A 20 -52.70 -21.74 -3.06
C GLN A 20 -52.54 -21.46 -4.56
N ASP A 21 -53.45 -20.62 -5.03
CA ASP A 21 -53.31 -19.80 -6.22
C ASP A 21 -52.03 -18.97 -6.05
N ASN A 22 -50.89 -19.61 -6.28
CA ASN A 22 -49.65 -18.92 -6.62
C ASN A 22 -49.81 -18.57 -8.09
N THR A 23 -50.69 -17.59 -8.32
CA THR A 23 -50.74 -16.82 -9.54
C THR A 23 -49.29 -16.47 -9.82
N THR A 24 -48.83 -16.99 -10.95
CA THR A 24 -47.63 -16.54 -11.60
C THR A 24 -47.82 -15.04 -11.74
N ALA A 25 -47.29 -14.27 -10.79
CA ALA A 25 -46.94 -12.90 -11.01
C ALA A 25 -45.82 -12.98 -12.05
N THR A 26 -46.24 -13.15 -13.30
CA THR A 26 -45.53 -12.73 -14.48
C THR A 26 -45.18 -11.28 -14.22
N LEU A 27 -43.99 -11.06 -13.66
CA LEU A 27 -43.29 -9.80 -13.77
C LEU A 27 -43.02 -9.65 -15.26
N ASP A 28 -43.97 -9.07 -15.99
CA ASP A 28 -43.83 -8.75 -17.40
C ASP A 28 -42.58 -7.86 -17.54
N PRO A 29 -41.50 -8.34 -18.18
CA PRO A 29 -40.26 -7.56 -18.33
C PRO A 29 -40.47 -6.27 -19.14
N ARG A 30 -41.62 -6.16 -19.82
CA ARG A 30 -41.99 -5.04 -20.69
C ARG A 30 -42.56 -3.82 -19.95
N HIS A 31 -42.68 -3.89 -18.62
CA HIS A 31 -43.17 -2.79 -17.79
C HIS A 31 -42.17 -2.30 -16.73
N ALA A 32 -40.91 -2.75 -16.76
CA ALA A 32 -39.86 -2.07 -16.00
C ALA A 32 -39.74 -0.63 -16.53
N SER A 33 -40.21 0.33 -15.75
CA SER A 33 -40.18 1.73 -16.17
C SER A 33 -38.72 2.17 -16.37
N THR A 34 -38.49 3.07 -17.33
CA THR A 34 -37.16 3.68 -17.58
C THR A 34 -36.53 4.27 -16.30
N GLY A 35 -37.36 4.70 -15.34
CA GLY A 35 -36.90 5.17 -14.03
C GLY A 35 -36.33 4.08 -13.13
N GLN A 36 -36.82 2.85 -13.25
CA GLN A 36 -36.35 1.70 -12.45
C GLN A 36 -35.00 1.18 -12.95
N LEU A 37 -34.79 1.14 -14.27
CA LEU A 37 -33.49 0.81 -14.88
C LEU A 37 -32.40 1.86 -14.57
N LEU A 38 -32.77 3.14 -14.52
CA LEU A 38 -31.85 4.21 -14.14
C LEU A 38 -31.49 4.15 -12.64
N GLY A 39 -32.45 3.78 -11.78
CA GLY A 39 -32.20 3.50 -10.38
C GLY A 39 -31.21 2.34 -10.19
N ASP A 40 -31.46 1.22 -10.86
CA ASP A 40 -30.58 0.03 -10.78
C ASP A 40 -29.17 0.29 -11.32
N LEU A 41 -29.03 1.12 -12.38
CA LEU A 41 -27.72 1.52 -12.90
C LEU A 41 -26.98 2.45 -11.93
N THR A 42 -27.69 3.41 -11.33
CA THR A 42 -27.12 4.33 -10.33
C THR A 42 -26.64 3.58 -9.09
N ASP A 43 -27.41 2.59 -8.64
CA ASP A 43 -27.03 1.72 -7.53
C ASP A 43 -25.83 0.84 -7.86
N GLN A 44 -25.74 0.31 -9.09
CA GLN A 44 -24.58 -0.46 -9.55
C GLN A 44 -23.32 0.39 -9.63
N VAL A 45 -23.42 1.61 -10.18
CA VAL A 45 -22.29 2.55 -10.23
C VAL A 45 -21.83 2.93 -8.83
N THR A 46 -22.78 3.22 -7.93
CA THR A 46 -22.47 3.53 -6.52
C THR A 46 -21.77 2.36 -5.82
N ARG A 47 -22.24 1.13 -6.07
CA ARG A 47 -21.60 -0.09 -5.56
C ARG A 47 -20.19 -0.31 -6.12
N LEU A 48 -19.99 -0.10 -7.42
CA LEU A 48 -18.69 -0.23 -8.07
C LEU A 48 -17.68 0.77 -7.49
N VAL A 49 -18.05 2.04 -7.37
CA VAL A 49 -17.20 3.07 -6.78
C VAL A 49 -16.84 2.71 -5.34
N ARG A 50 -17.81 2.27 -4.54
CA ARG A 50 -17.55 1.86 -3.15
C ARG A 50 -16.62 0.65 -3.07
N ASN A 51 -16.74 -0.30 -3.99
CA ASN A 51 -15.86 -1.46 -4.07
C ASN A 51 -14.44 -1.08 -4.48
N GLU A 52 -14.27 -0.18 -5.45
CA GLU A 52 -12.96 0.29 -5.90
C GLU A 52 -12.24 1.04 -4.78
N VAL A 53 -12.97 1.88 -4.03
CA VAL A 53 -12.43 2.54 -2.83
C VAL A 53 -12.04 1.53 -1.77
N ALA A 54 -12.87 0.52 -1.51
CA ALA A 54 -12.56 -0.52 -0.52
C ALA A 54 -11.33 -1.36 -0.94
N LEU A 55 -11.20 -1.66 -2.23
CA LEU A 55 -10.06 -2.38 -2.79
C LEU A 55 -8.78 -1.54 -2.70
N ALA A 56 -8.83 -0.29 -3.12
CA ALA A 56 -7.71 0.65 -3.01
C ALA A 56 -7.29 0.82 -1.54
N GLN A 57 -8.25 0.93 -0.61
CA GLN A 57 -7.98 1.00 0.82
C GLN A 57 -7.29 -0.28 1.33
N ALA A 58 -7.76 -1.46 0.91
CA ALA A 58 -7.14 -2.73 1.27
C ALA A 58 -5.71 -2.85 0.73
N GLU A 59 -5.47 -2.44 -0.53
CA GLU A 59 -4.14 -2.45 -1.13
C GLU A 59 -3.18 -1.47 -0.43
N VAL A 60 -3.64 -0.24 -0.16
CA VAL A 60 -2.85 0.78 0.55
C VAL A 60 -2.52 0.29 1.96
N THR A 61 -3.49 -0.26 2.69
CA THR A 61 -3.27 -0.80 4.04
C THR A 61 -2.28 -1.97 4.02
N GLY A 62 -2.39 -2.85 3.03
CA GLY A 62 -1.46 -3.96 2.83
C GLY A 62 -0.03 -3.48 2.56
N LYS A 63 0.15 -2.50 1.66
CA LYS A 63 1.46 -1.89 1.38
C LYS A 63 2.00 -1.14 2.59
N ALA A 64 1.17 -0.37 3.28
CA ALA A 64 1.53 0.39 4.47
C ALA A 64 2.00 -0.53 5.60
N LYS A 65 1.33 -1.67 5.83
CA LYS A 65 1.75 -2.66 6.84
C LYS A 65 3.11 -3.27 6.50
N LYS A 66 3.31 -3.69 5.25
CA LYS A 66 4.60 -4.25 4.80
C LYS A 66 5.72 -3.23 4.92
N LEU A 67 5.47 -1.99 4.48
CA LEU A 67 6.41 -0.89 4.61
C LEU A 67 6.69 -0.57 6.09
N GLY A 68 5.67 -0.55 6.95
CA GLY A 68 5.81 -0.29 8.38
C GLY A 68 6.63 -1.37 9.10
N VAL A 69 6.40 -2.65 8.81
CA VAL A 69 7.21 -3.75 9.35
C VAL A 69 8.65 -3.65 8.83
N GLY A 70 8.83 -3.38 7.54
CA GLY A 70 10.17 -3.19 6.94
C GLY A 70 10.92 -2.02 7.58
N ALA A 71 10.27 -0.87 7.71
CA ALA A 71 10.84 0.31 8.35
C ALA A 71 11.14 0.07 9.84
N GLY A 72 10.27 -0.64 10.56
CA GLY A 72 10.49 -1.03 11.95
C GLY A 72 11.69 -1.96 12.11
N LEU A 73 11.80 -3.00 11.28
CA LEU A 73 12.94 -3.92 11.29
C LEU A 73 14.24 -3.22 10.91
N PHE A 74 14.22 -2.38 9.88
CA PHE A 74 15.41 -1.64 9.44
C PHE A 74 15.83 -0.59 10.47
N GLY A 75 14.88 0.10 11.09
CA GLY A 75 15.13 1.01 12.21
C GLY A 75 15.71 0.29 13.42
N GLY A 76 15.14 -0.86 13.80
CA GLY A 76 15.67 -1.71 14.85
C GLY A 76 17.09 -2.22 14.55
N ALA A 77 17.31 -2.76 13.34
CA ALA A 77 18.63 -3.19 12.90
C ALA A 77 19.66 -2.05 12.91
N GLY A 78 19.27 -0.85 12.47
CA GLY A 78 20.11 0.35 12.54
C GLY A 78 20.48 0.72 13.98
N LEU A 79 19.54 0.65 14.92
CA LEU A 79 19.79 0.93 16.34
C LEU A 79 20.73 -0.11 16.96
N PHE A 80 20.53 -1.39 16.71
CA PHE A 80 21.43 -2.45 17.17
C PHE A 80 22.81 -2.33 16.53
N ALA A 81 22.89 -2.01 15.23
CA ALA A 81 24.16 -1.75 14.54
C ALA A 81 24.88 -0.53 15.14
N PHE A 82 24.16 0.52 15.53
CA PHE A 82 24.73 1.68 16.20
C PHE A 82 25.37 1.31 17.54
N PHE A 83 24.64 0.61 18.42
CA PHE A 83 25.19 0.17 19.70
C PHE A 83 26.31 -0.85 19.53
N GLY A 84 26.18 -1.80 18.60
CA GLY A 84 27.23 -2.76 18.27
C GLY A 84 28.51 -2.08 17.80
N THR A 85 28.38 -1.05 16.95
CA THR A 85 29.51 -0.22 16.51
C THR A 85 30.15 0.50 17.69
N ALA A 86 29.36 1.10 18.59
CA ALA A 86 29.89 1.76 19.79
C ALA A 86 30.70 0.80 20.69
N VAL A 87 30.22 -0.44 20.86
CA VAL A 87 30.96 -1.49 21.60
C VAL A 87 32.25 -1.88 20.87
N LEU A 88 32.22 -2.03 19.55
CA LEU A 88 33.44 -2.32 18.76
C LEU A 88 34.46 -1.19 18.85
N VAL A 89 34.01 0.07 18.83
CA VAL A 89 34.88 1.24 19.02
C VAL A 89 35.51 1.21 20.41
N ALA A 90 34.73 0.95 21.46
CA ALA A 90 35.25 0.81 22.82
C ALA A 90 36.28 -0.34 22.91
N ALA A 91 35.99 -1.49 22.31
CA ALA A 91 36.90 -2.62 22.27
C ALA A 91 38.20 -2.30 21.53
N ALA A 92 38.12 -1.57 20.40
CA ALA A 92 39.30 -1.12 19.66
C ALA A 92 40.17 -0.15 20.48
N VAL A 93 39.55 0.79 21.18
CA VAL A 93 40.26 1.74 22.07
C VAL A 93 40.94 0.99 23.21
N LEU A 94 40.21 0.10 23.92
CA LEU A 94 40.76 -0.68 25.03
C LEU A 94 41.88 -1.63 24.57
N GLY A 95 41.72 -2.28 23.41
CA GLY A 95 42.75 -3.13 22.84
C GLY A 95 44.02 -2.37 22.46
N LEU A 96 43.87 -1.19 21.85
CA LEU A 96 45.00 -0.33 21.47
C LEU A 96 45.67 0.32 22.71
N ALA A 97 44.91 0.57 23.78
CA ALA A 97 45.44 1.10 25.04
C ALA A 97 46.45 0.16 25.72
N HIS A 98 46.52 -1.13 25.34
CA HIS A 98 47.59 -2.02 25.81
C HIS A 98 48.97 -1.70 25.24
N VAL A 99 49.05 -0.95 24.14
CA VAL A 99 50.32 -0.64 23.46
C VAL A 99 50.64 0.86 23.39
N VAL A 100 49.65 1.73 23.59
CA VAL A 100 49.82 3.20 23.63
C VAL A 100 48.99 3.80 24.77
N PRO A 101 49.25 5.06 25.20
CA PRO A 101 48.43 5.72 26.21
C PRO A 101 46.94 5.80 25.83
N ASP A 102 46.06 5.63 26.81
CA ASP A 102 44.60 5.53 26.63
C ASP A 102 44.00 6.68 25.81
N TRP A 103 44.45 7.91 26.07
CA TRP A 103 43.98 9.09 25.33
C TRP A 103 44.39 9.05 23.86
N LEU A 104 45.58 8.52 23.55
CA LEU A 104 46.10 8.44 22.19
C LEU A 104 45.41 7.32 21.42
N ALA A 105 45.11 6.19 22.08
CA ALA A 105 44.31 5.11 21.51
C ALA A 105 42.93 5.63 21.05
N ALA A 106 42.25 6.40 21.90
CA ALA A 106 40.96 7.02 21.57
C ALA A 106 41.06 7.96 20.34
N VAL A 107 42.10 8.80 20.29
CA VAL A 107 42.32 9.72 19.16
C VAL A 107 42.60 8.96 17.85
N ILE A 108 43.44 7.93 17.87
CA ILE A 108 43.76 7.12 16.68
C ILE A 108 42.48 6.48 16.12
N VAL A 109 41.69 5.83 16.97
CA VAL A 109 40.43 5.19 16.56
C VAL A 109 39.45 6.24 16.01
N ALA A 110 39.35 7.41 16.65
CA ALA A 110 38.50 8.50 16.17
C ALA A 110 38.91 8.98 14.76
N VAL A 111 40.21 9.17 14.51
CA VAL A 111 40.71 9.58 13.18
C VAL A 111 40.35 8.54 12.12
N VAL A 112 40.55 7.25 12.40
CA VAL A 112 40.19 6.17 11.47
C VAL A 112 38.69 6.20 11.16
N LEU A 113 37.84 6.36 12.17
CA LEU A 113 36.39 6.45 11.99
C LEU A 113 35.98 7.68 11.17
N PHE A 114 36.62 8.84 11.37
CA PHE A 114 36.34 10.03 10.57
C PHE A 114 36.73 9.87 9.10
N VAL A 115 37.85 9.19 8.82
CA VAL A 115 38.23 8.85 7.44
C VAL A 115 37.19 7.94 6.79
N VAL A 116 36.77 6.89 7.50
CA VAL A 116 35.71 5.98 7.03
C VAL A 116 34.40 6.75 6.80
N ALA A 117 33.96 7.56 7.76
CA ALA A 117 32.76 8.38 7.65
C ALA A 117 32.82 9.37 6.47
N ALA A 118 33.97 10.00 6.23
CA ALA A 118 34.16 10.88 5.08
C ALA A 118 34.01 10.12 3.75
N VAL A 119 34.60 8.93 3.64
CA VAL A 119 34.45 8.07 2.45
C VAL A 119 33.00 7.66 2.24
N LEU A 120 32.32 7.17 3.28
CA LEU A 120 30.90 6.80 3.19
C LEU A 120 30.02 8.01 2.81
N ALA A 121 30.27 9.19 3.38
CA ALA A 121 29.53 10.40 3.04
C ALA A 121 29.74 10.81 1.57
N LEU A 122 30.95 10.69 1.05
CA LEU A 122 31.25 10.99 -0.35
C LEU A 122 30.61 9.99 -1.33
N VAL A 123 30.57 8.70 -0.98
CA VAL A 123 29.88 7.67 -1.78
C VAL A 123 28.38 7.86 -1.72
N GLY A 124 27.81 8.01 -0.51
CA GLY A 124 26.38 8.25 -0.34
C GLY A 124 25.90 9.51 -1.05
N LYS A 125 26.70 10.60 -1.06
CA LYS A 125 26.37 11.81 -1.82
C LYS A 125 26.27 11.54 -3.32
N LYS A 126 27.12 10.66 -3.88
CA LYS A 126 27.08 10.30 -5.30
C LYS A 126 25.84 9.49 -5.64
N ASP A 127 25.46 8.56 -4.77
CA ASP A 127 24.29 7.71 -4.98
C ASP A 127 22.99 8.52 -4.85
N VAL A 128 22.92 9.42 -3.89
CA VAL A 128 21.78 10.35 -3.74
C VAL A 128 21.72 11.36 -4.89
N ALA A 129 22.87 11.81 -5.41
CA ALA A 129 22.90 12.70 -6.57
C ALA A 129 22.56 12.00 -7.89
N GLN A 130 22.77 10.68 -7.99
CA GLN A 130 22.44 9.88 -9.17
C GLN A 130 21.05 9.24 -9.11
N ALA A 131 20.48 9.08 -7.92
CA ALA A 131 19.09 8.70 -7.76
C ALA A 131 18.20 9.81 -8.36
N SER A 132 17.44 9.46 -9.41
CA SER A 132 16.47 10.35 -10.04
C SER A 132 15.64 11.11 -9.00
N PRO A 133 15.26 12.38 -9.25
CA PRO A 133 14.55 13.19 -8.27
C PRO A 133 13.38 12.40 -7.65
N PRO A 134 13.20 12.42 -6.32
CA PRO A 134 12.07 11.77 -5.63
C PRO A 134 10.69 12.24 -6.14
N VAL A 135 10.69 13.32 -6.90
CA VAL A 135 9.55 13.83 -7.63
C VAL A 135 9.55 13.29 -9.06
N PRO A 136 8.49 12.60 -9.51
CA PRO A 136 8.36 12.13 -10.89
C PRO A 136 8.38 13.35 -11.81
N THR A 137 9.55 13.62 -12.39
CA THR A 137 9.82 14.81 -13.19
C THR A 137 8.86 14.87 -14.37
N GLN A 138 8.54 13.72 -14.95
CA GLN A 138 7.53 13.56 -16.00
C GLN A 138 6.12 14.02 -15.57
N ALA A 139 5.71 13.75 -14.32
CA ALA A 139 4.41 14.17 -13.82
C ALA A 139 4.37 15.67 -13.49
N ILE A 140 5.50 16.26 -13.10
CA ILE A 140 5.62 17.70 -12.91
C ILE A 140 5.62 18.41 -14.27
N ASP A 141 6.29 17.83 -15.27
CA ASP A 141 6.39 18.38 -16.61
C ASP A 141 5.03 18.33 -17.33
N SER A 142 4.24 17.27 -17.15
CA SER A 142 2.88 17.20 -17.68
C SER A 142 1.96 18.26 -17.04
N VAL A 143 2.03 18.45 -15.71
CA VAL A 143 1.24 19.48 -15.02
C VAL A 143 1.63 20.90 -15.47
N LYS A 144 2.93 21.15 -15.72
CA LYS A 144 3.40 22.43 -16.26
C LYS A 144 2.92 22.66 -17.69
N ALA A 145 2.91 21.63 -18.53
CA ALA A 145 2.40 21.71 -19.91
C ALA A 145 0.90 22.03 -19.95
N ASP A 146 0.12 21.42 -19.06
CA ASP A 146 -1.31 21.67 -18.93
C ASP A 146 -1.59 23.12 -18.48
N LEU A 147 -0.83 23.62 -17.48
CA LEU A 147 -0.92 25.01 -17.04
C LEU A 147 -0.54 26.01 -18.14
N ALA A 148 0.46 25.70 -18.96
CA ALA A 148 0.87 26.53 -20.08
C ALA A 148 -0.24 26.61 -21.15
N THR A 149 -0.92 25.48 -21.41
CA THR A 149 -2.02 25.40 -22.38
C THR A 149 -3.24 26.19 -21.90
N VAL A 150 -3.61 26.06 -20.63
CA VAL A 150 -4.71 26.85 -20.03
C VAL A 150 -4.40 28.35 -20.06
N LYS A 151 -3.16 28.75 -19.75
CA LYS A 151 -2.74 30.16 -19.80
C LYS A 151 -2.75 30.73 -21.22
N ALA A 152 -2.37 29.93 -22.22
CA ALA A 152 -2.42 30.32 -23.63
C ALA A 152 -3.86 30.50 -24.13
N HIS A 153 -4.82 29.69 -23.65
CA HIS A 153 -6.23 29.87 -23.96
C HIS A 153 -6.85 31.07 -23.24
N ALA A 154 -6.45 31.34 -22.00
CA ALA A 154 -6.91 32.51 -21.24
C ALA A 154 -6.42 33.85 -21.82
N SER A 155 -5.19 33.92 -22.34
CA SER A 155 -4.67 35.15 -22.96
C SER A 155 -5.27 35.42 -24.35
N LYS A 156 -5.68 34.37 -25.09
CA LYS A 156 -6.25 34.49 -26.44
C LYS A 156 -7.74 34.87 -26.44
N GLY A 157 -8.44 34.67 -25.33
CA GLY A 157 -9.85 35.05 -25.16
C GLY A 157 -10.09 36.52 -24.75
N GLY A 158 -9.06 37.26 -24.34
CA GLY A 158 -9.17 38.63 -23.83
C GLY A 158 -9.18 39.75 -24.89
N THR A 159 -8.85 39.44 -26.15
CA THR A 159 -8.67 40.42 -27.23
C THR A 159 -9.88 40.60 -28.16
N LEU A 160 -11.06 40.13 -27.77
CA LEU A 160 -12.33 40.39 -28.48
C LEU A 160 -13.25 41.26 -27.61
N ARG A 161 -12.86 42.52 -27.37
CA ARG A 161 -13.75 43.59 -26.91
C ARG A 161 -13.41 44.89 -27.59
#